data_AF-A0A2E0Z0W4-F1
#
_entry.id   AF-A0A2E0Z0W4-F1
#
_cell.length_a   1.000
_cell.length_b   1.000
_cell.length_c   1.000
_cell.angle_alpha   90.00
_cell.angle_beta   90.00
_cell.angle_gamma   90.00
#
_symmetry.space_group_name_H-M   'P 1'
#
loop_
_entity.id
_entity.type
_entity.pdbx_description
1 polymer ?
#
loop_
_entity_poly.entity_id
_entity_poly.type
_entity_poly.pdbx_seq_one_letter_code
_entity_poly.pdbx_strand_id
1 'polypeptide(L)'
;MSFSERFANFVCPGDAITCEADGFTIVAAIVLDDCSDAPDQRQNGFWPSLYKDAPGFIGPGNGFRERFAKAQAEAEAIMEGWRKGDWFYCGIVLSVALEGVTLDSHAASLWSVEANYPGSDNANLTEAANELLPEALDAARAVLARLRAAPAGEVQT
;
A
#
# COMPACT_ATOMS: atom_id res chain seq x y z
N MET A 1 9.59 -6.94 -15.35
CA MET A 1 10.51 -6.13 -14.53
C MET A 1 9.94 -6.09 -13.14
N SER A 2 10.76 -6.13 -12.10
CA SER A 2 10.32 -6.16 -10.71
C SER A 2 11.38 -5.57 -9.79
N PHE A 3 10.97 -5.08 -8.63
CA PHE A 3 11.89 -4.75 -7.55
C PHE A 3 12.66 -6.00 -7.12
N SER A 4 13.99 -5.88 -6.99
CA SER A 4 14.87 -6.96 -6.50
C SER A 4 14.89 -7.01 -4.97
N GLU A 5 14.67 -5.88 -4.33
CA GLU A 5 14.52 -5.73 -2.90
C GLU A 5 13.05 -5.89 -2.50
N ARG A 6 12.83 -6.26 -1.25
CA ARG A 6 11.50 -6.34 -0.64
C ARG A 6 11.45 -5.39 0.55
N PHE A 7 10.27 -4.88 0.84
CA PHE A 7 10.03 -4.26 2.14
C PHE A 7 10.32 -5.25 3.27
N ALA A 8 10.79 -4.73 4.39
CA ALA A 8 11.13 -5.55 5.55
C ALA A 8 9.87 -6.10 6.23
N ASN A 9 10.05 -7.12 7.07
CA ASN A 9 8.95 -7.70 7.86
C ASN A 9 8.31 -6.70 8.85
N PHE A 10 9.02 -5.61 9.17
CA PHE A 10 8.49 -4.49 9.93
C PHE A 10 8.90 -3.19 9.25
N VAL A 11 7.93 -2.34 8.96
CA VAL A 11 8.13 -1.09 8.21
C VAL A 11 7.53 0.12 8.90
N CYS A 12 8.05 1.29 8.58
CA CYS A 12 7.54 2.59 8.98
C CYS A 12 7.15 3.43 7.75
N PRO A 13 6.28 4.44 7.91
CA PRO A 13 6.10 5.47 6.89
C PRO A 13 7.45 6.11 6.51
N GLY A 14 7.70 6.24 5.22
CA GLY A 14 8.96 6.74 4.66
C GLY A 14 9.96 5.66 4.25
N ASP A 15 9.77 4.40 4.68
CA ASP A 15 10.57 3.30 4.17
C ASP A 15 10.35 3.14 2.66
N ALA A 16 11.43 2.82 1.94
CA ALA A 16 11.40 2.77 0.49
C ALA A 16 12.32 1.67 -0.07
N ILE A 17 11.96 1.17 -1.25
CA ILE A 17 12.77 0.27 -2.07
C ILE A 17 12.96 0.91 -3.45
N THR A 18 14.07 0.58 -4.11
CA THR A 18 14.43 1.18 -5.40
C THR A 18 14.65 0.10 -6.46
N CYS A 19 14.31 0.39 -7.71
CA CYS A 19 14.73 -0.40 -8.86
C CYS A 19 15.06 0.48 -10.06
N GLU A 20 15.86 -0.06 -10.98
CA GLU A 20 16.15 0.54 -12.27
C GLU A 20 15.38 -0.21 -13.36
N ALA A 21 14.65 0.51 -14.21
CA ALA A 21 13.92 -0.07 -15.34
C ALA A 21 13.84 0.92 -16.51
N ASP A 22 14.13 0.44 -17.72
CA ASP A 22 14.13 1.26 -18.95
C ASP A 22 14.99 2.54 -18.88
N GLY A 23 16.03 2.55 -18.04
CA GLY A 23 16.89 3.72 -17.79
C GLY A 23 16.32 4.74 -16.79
N PHE A 24 15.17 4.45 -16.18
CA PHE A 24 14.61 5.22 -15.08
C PHE A 24 14.97 4.60 -13.74
N THR A 25 15.20 5.46 -12.75
CA THR A 25 15.21 5.11 -11.33
C THR A 25 13.79 5.22 -10.80
N ILE A 26 13.25 4.13 -10.24
CA ILE A 26 11.92 4.09 -9.62
C ILE A 26 12.08 3.83 -8.14
N VAL A 27 11.46 4.66 -7.32
CA VAL A 27 11.43 4.51 -5.87
C VAL A 27 9.98 4.26 -5.45
N ALA A 28 9.71 3.12 -4.83
CA ALA A 28 8.46 2.83 -4.16
C ALA A 28 8.60 3.16 -2.67
N ALA A 29 7.79 4.09 -2.18
CA ALA A 29 7.81 4.55 -0.80
C ALA A 29 6.48 4.24 -0.09
N ILE A 30 6.58 3.90 1.20
CA ILE A 30 5.42 3.76 2.09
C ILE A 30 5.00 5.15 2.57
N VAL A 31 3.77 5.54 2.27
CA VAL A 31 3.17 6.80 2.71
C VAL A 31 2.03 6.48 3.66
N LEU A 32 1.94 7.18 4.80
CA LEU A 32 0.86 6.97 5.74
C LEU A 32 -0.48 7.33 5.07
N ASP A 33 -1.48 6.46 5.21
CA ASP A 33 -2.85 6.72 4.72
C ASP A 33 -3.44 7.91 5.48
N ASP A 34 -4.04 8.85 4.76
CA ASP A 34 -4.58 10.10 5.32
C ASP A 34 -5.98 9.94 5.92
N CYS A 35 -6.63 8.80 5.68
CA CYS A 35 -7.93 8.49 6.26
C CYS A 35 -7.77 7.90 7.67
N SER A 36 -8.46 8.52 8.64
CA SER A 36 -8.41 8.12 10.05
C SER A 36 -9.37 6.99 10.41
N ASP A 37 -10.11 6.44 9.43
CA ASP A 37 -11.10 5.39 9.69
C ASP A 37 -10.44 4.13 10.22
N ALA A 38 -11.00 3.64 11.33
CA ALA A 38 -10.58 2.40 11.98
C ALA A 38 -10.92 1.16 11.12
N PRO A 39 -10.30 0.01 11.38
CA PRO A 39 -10.53 -1.21 10.62
C PRO A 39 -12.00 -1.63 10.53
N ASP A 40 -12.78 -1.44 11.61
CA ASP A 40 -14.20 -1.77 11.65
C ASP A 40 -15.11 -0.80 10.88
N GLN A 41 -14.58 0.36 10.51
CA GLN A 41 -15.24 1.32 9.63
C GLN A 41 -14.92 1.03 8.15
N ARG A 42 -13.73 0.51 7.86
CA ARG A 42 -13.27 0.19 6.50
C ARG A 42 -13.65 -1.21 6.03
N GLN A 43 -13.72 -2.19 6.94
CA GLN A 43 -13.93 -3.58 6.62
C GLN A 43 -15.28 -4.09 7.12
N ASN A 44 -16.20 -4.32 6.17
CA ASN A 44 -17.46 -4.98 6.46
C ASN A 44 -17.22 -6.37 7.06
N GLY A 45 -17.78 -6.61 8.24
CA GLY A 45 -17.64 -7.89 8.94
C GLY A 45 -16.36 -8.05 9.75
N PHE A 46 -15.61 -6.96 9.99
CA PHE A 46 -14.48 -6.94 10.93
C PHE A 46 -14.87 -7.55 12.28
N TRP A 47 -16.00 -7.09 12.84
CA TRP A 47 -16.55 -7.67 14.07
C TRP A 47 -17.34 -8.93 13.75
N PRO A 48 -17.07 -10.06 14.41
CA PRO A 48 -17.83 -11.28 14.22
C PRO A 48 -19.26 -11.10 14.75
N SER A 49 -20.18 -11.89 14.20
CA SER A 49 -21.59 -11.82 14.53
C SER A 49 -22.23 -13.19 14.57
N LEU A 50 -23.22 -13.34 15.45
CA LEU A 50 -24.10 -14.51 15.51
C LEU A 50 -25.36 -14.36 14.64
N TYR A 51 -25.58 -13.17 14.07
CA TYR A 51 -26.76 -12.87 13.27
C TYR A 51 -26.51 -13.18 11.80
N LYS A 52 -27.36 -14.04 11.22
CA LYS A 52 -27.21 -14.55 9.85
C LYS A 52 -27.13 -13.48 8.75
N ASP A 53 -27.75 -12.32 8.98
CA ASP A 53 -27.83 -11.24 7.99
C ASP A 53 -26.78 -10.15 8.26
N ALA A 54 -25.94 -10.32 9.29
CA ALA A 54 -24.85 -9.41 9.58
C ALA A 54 -23.59 -9.78 8.77
N PRO A 55 -22.82 -8.80 8.28
CA PRO A 55 -21.61 -9.06 7.49
C PRO A 55 -20.57 -9.98 8.16
N GLY A 56 -20.44 -9.90 9.49
CA GLY A 56 -19.50 -10.72 10.26
C GLY A 56 -20.05 -12.09 10.68
N PHE A 57 -21.14 -12.58 10.07
CA PHE A 57 -21.76 -13.83 10.50
C PHE A 57 -20.78 -15.01 10.46
N ILE A 58 -20.50 -15.60 11.62
CA ILE A 58 -19.51 -16.69 11.79
C ILE A 58 -19.93 -18.03 11.19
N GLY A 59 -21.07 -18.07 10.50
CA GLY A 59 -21.64 -19.26 9.88
C GLY A 59 -22.40 -20.20 10.84
N PRO A 60 -23.27 -21.05 10.29
CA PRO A 60 -24.07 -22.00 11.06
C PRO A 60 -23.22 -23.18 11.60
N GLY A 61 -23.81 -24.00 12.46
CA GLY A 61 -23.23 -25.28 12.91
C GLY A 61 -22.86 -25.35 14.40
N ASN A 62 -22.57 -26.55 14.89
CA ASN A 62 -22.25 -26.84 16.29
C ASN A 62 -21.00 -26.10 16.78
N GLY A 63 -20.94 -25.72 18.05
CA GLY A 63 -19.78 -25.00 18.61
C GLY A 63 -19.71 -23.51 18.21
N PHE A 64 -20.81 -22.92 17.71
CA PHE A 64 -20.82 -21.52 17.28
C PHE A 64 -20.38 -20.52 18.37
N ARG A 65 -20.65 -20.81 19.65
CA ARG A 65 -20.20 -19.95 20.76
C ARG A 65 -18.69 -19.92 20.91
N GLU A 66 -18.04 -21.07 20.78
CA GLU A 66 -16.58 -21.19 20.86
C GLU A 66 -15.92 -20.53 19.65
N ARG A 67 -16.46 -20.76 18.44
CA ARG A 67 -16.01 -20.07 17.22
C ARG A 67 -16.16 -18.57 17.33
N PHE A 68 -17.30 -18.09 17.84
CA PHE A 68 -17.56 -16.67 18.05
C PHE A 68 -16.56 -16.09 19.05
N ALA A 69 -16.37 -16.73 20.20
CA ALA A 69 -15.42 -16.26 21.21
C ALA A 69 -13.99 -16.19 20.66
N LYS A 70 -13.58 -17.17 19.85
CA LYS A 70 -12.28 -17.17 19.17
C LYS A 70 -12.17 -16.00 18.18
N ALA A 71 -13.13 -15.85 17.27
CA ALA A 71 -13.13 -14.77 16.29
C ALA A 71 -13.20 -13.38 16.94
N GLN A 72 -13.92 -13.26 18.07
CA GLN A 72 -14.03 -12.02 18.83
C GLN A 72 -12.67 -11.65 19.42
N ALA A 73 -11.97 -12.60 20.04
CA ALA A 73 -10.64 -12.37 20.60
C ALA A 73 -9.60 -12.02 19.51
N GLU A 74 -9.68 -12.65 18.34
CA GLU A 74 -8.83 -12.32 17.19
C GLU A 74 -9.08 -10.90 16.68
N ALA A 75 -10.35 -10.52 16.45
CA ALA A 75 -10.71 -9.17 16.02
C ALA A 75 -10.32 -8.09 17.06
N GLU A 76 -10.49 -8.38 18.36
CA GLU A 76 -10.06 -7.49 19.43
C GLU A 76 -8.54 -7.29 19.44
N ALA A 77 -7.76 -8.35 19.26
CA ALA A 77 -6.30 -8.25 19.19
C ALA A 77 -5.82 -7.45 17.96
N ILE A 78 -6.44 -7.66 16.80
CA ILE A 78 -6.16 -6.87 15.58
C ILE A 78 -6.46 -5.39 15.83
N MET A 79 -7.63 -5.08 16.40
CA MET A 79 -8.03 -3.71 16.70
C MET A 79 -7.12 -3.05 17.75
N GLU A 80 -6.68 -3.81 18.76
CA GLU A 80 -5.74 -3.32 19.77
C GLU A 80 -4.38 -2.97 19.16
N GLY A 81 -3.84 -3.82 18.28
CA GLY A 81 -2.59 -3.53 17.56
C GLY A 81 -2.70 -2.27 16.70
N TRP A 82 -3.84 -2.08 16.03
CA TRP A 82 -4.08 -0.86 15.24
C TRP A 82 -4.08 0.39 16.13
N ARG A 83 -4.79 0.34 17.26
CA ARG A 83 -4.87 1.47 18.23
C ARG A 83 -3.51 1.83 18.82
N LYS A 84 -2.59 0.86 18.93
CA LYS A 84 -1.21 1.08 19.40
C LYS A 84 -0.27 1.58 18.30
N GLY A 85 -0.68 1.49 17.04
CA GLY A 85 0.18 1.78 15.90
C GLY A 85 1.13 0.64 15.55
N ASP A 86 0.87 -0.58 16.03
CA ASP A 86 1.67 -1.77 15.69
C ASP A 86 1.51 -2.15 14.22
N TRP A 87 0.37 -1.79 13.62
CA TRP A 87 0.06 -1.91 12.20
C TRP A 87 -0.82 -0.74 11.73
N PHE A 88 -0.78 -0.42 10.44
CA PHE A 88 -1.47 0.74 9.88
C PHE A 88 -1.84 0.56 8.40
N TYR A 89 -2.79 1.37 7.93
CA TYR A 89 -3.06 1.51 6.49
C TYR A 89 -2.07 2.49 5.87
N CYS A 90 -1.59 2.19 4.67
CA CYS A 90 -0.63 3.00 3.93
C CYS A 90 -0.96 3.05 2.43
N GLY A 91 -0.30 3.99 1.76
CA GLY A 91 -0.13 3.99 0.32
C GLY A 91 1.26 3.52 -0.07
N ILE A 92 1.33 2.75 -1.15
CA ILE A 92 2.56 2.53 -1.90
C ILE A 92 2.58 3.54 -3.04
N VAL A 93 3.53 4.47 -3.00
CA VAL A 93 3.67 5.54 -4.00
C VAL A 93 4.97 5.36 -4.76
N LEU A 94 4.87 5.26 -6.08
CA LEU A 94 6.03 5.20 -6.96
C LEU A 94 6.37 6.60 -7.47
N SER A 95 7.63 6.99 -7.28
CA SER A 95 8.24 8.14 -7.94
C SER A 95 9.22 7.66 -9.00
N VAL A 96 9.42 8.47 -10.05
CA VAL A 96 10.28 8.15 -11.18
C VAL A 96 11.24 9.30 -11.45
N ALA A 97 12.51 8.95 -11.67
CA ALA A 97 13.59 9.87 -11.99
C ALA A 97 14.40 9.38 -13.19
N LEU A 98 15.03 10.31 -13.89
CA LEU A 98 16.01 10.03 -14.95
C LEU A 98 17.29 10.81 -14.63
N GLU A 99 18.42 10.11 -14.53
CA GLU A 99 19.74 10.71 -14.25
C GLU A 99 19.73 11.63 -13.00
N GLY A 100 19.01 11.23 -11.95
CA GLY A 100 18.88 11.99 -10.71
C GLY A 100 17.87 13.15 -10.75
N VAL A 101 17.23 13.40 -11.89
CA VAL A 101 16.16 14.39 -12.02
C VAL A 101 14.80 13.71 -11.84
N THR A 102 14.06 14.09 -10.81
CA THR A 102 12.68 13.62 -10.61
C THR A 102 11.80 14.08 -11.77
N LEU A 103 11.21 13.13 -12.47
CA LEU A 103 10.25 13.40 -13.55
C LEU A 103 8.83 13.50 -13.01
N ASP A 104 8.48 12.63 -12.07
CA ASP A 104 7.20 12.65 -11.35
C ASP A 104 7.40 12.04 -9.96
N SER A 105 7.00 12.76 -8.91
CA SER A 105 7.07 12.31 -7.52
C SER A 105 5.94 11.36 -7.13
N HIS A 106 4.91 11.22 -7.96
CA HIS A 106 3.71 10.45 -7.68
C HIS A 106 3.17 9.81 -8.98
N ALA A 107 4.04 9.07 -9.66
CA ALA A 107 3.81 8.49 -10.98
C ALA A 107 2.73 7.41 -10.99
N ALA A 108 2.62 6.63 -9.90
CA ALA A 108 1.58 5.64 -9.68
C ALA A 108 1.43 5.40 -8.17
N SER A 109 0.22 5.05 -7.71
CA SER A 109 0.00 4.74 -6.29
C SER A 109 -1.16 3.79 -6.03
N LEU A 110 -1.06 2.98 -5.00
CA LEU A 110 -2.15 2.20 -4.42
C LEU A 110 -2.29 2.55 -2.94
N TRP A 111 -3.50 2.82 -2.48
CA TRP A 111 -3.82 3.23 -1.10
C TRP A 111 -4.65 2.18 -0.37
N SER A 112 -4.80 2.36 0.94
CA SER A 112 -5.50 1.42 1.84
C SER A 112 -4.85 0.03 1.90
N VAL A 113 -3.52 -0.03 1.76
CA VAL A 113 -2.74 -1.27 1.90
C VAL A 113 -2.34 -1.46 3.37
N GLU A 114 -2.47 -2.67 3.92
CA GLU A 114 -2.07 -2.93 5.30
C GLU A 114 -0.56 -3.15 5.43
N ALA A 115 0.08 -2.37 6.30
CA ALA A 115 1.47 -2.53 6.72
C ALA A 115 1.55 -3.06 8.15
N ASN A 116 2.44 -4.03 8.37
CA ASN A 116 2.68 -4.75 9.63
C ASN A 116 1.45 -5.49 10.19
N TYR A 117 0.48 -5.83 9.33
CA TYR A 117 -0.73 -6.54 9.77
C TYR A 117 -0.37 -7.81 10.56
N PRO A 118 -1.09 -8.15 11.65
CA PRO A 118 -0.71 -9.29 12.50
C PRO A 118 -0.53 -10.60 11.73
N GLY A 119 0.66 -11.19 11.83
CA GLY A 119 1.02 -12.43 11.14
C GLY A 119 1.45 -12.26 9.68
N SER A 120 1.48 -11.04 9.15
CA SER A 120 2.03 -10.71 7.83
C SER A 120 3.55 -10.59 7.86
N ASP A 121 4.17 -10.81 6.70
CA ASP A 121 5.59 -10.51 6.42
C ASP A 121 5.74 -9.27 5.52
N ASN A 122 4.65 -8.53 5.28
CA ASN A 122 4.57 -7.38 4.38
C ASN A 122 4.88 -7.67 2.89
N ALA A 123 4.81 -8.93 2.45
CA ALA A 123 5.02 -9.27 1.03
C ALA A 123 4.06 -8.52 0.10
N ASN A 124 2.82 -8.30 0.55
CA ASN A 124 1.78 -7.52 -0.15
C ASN A 124 2.24 -6.11 -0.55
N LEU A 125 3.10 -5.45 0.25
CA LEU A 125 3.62 -4.11 -0.06
C LEU A 125 4.53 -4.13 -1.29
N THR A 126 5.36 -5.17 -1.40
CA THR A 126 6.27 -5.34 -2.55
C THR A 126 5.49 -5.82 -3.78
N GLU A 127 4.46 -6.64 -3.59
CA GLU A 127 3.54 -7.03 -4.67
C GLU A 127 2.84 -5.80 -5.26
N ALA A 128 2.26 -4.94 -4.41
CA ALA A 128 1.66 -3.67 -4.84
C ALA A 128 2.64 -2.78 -5.61
N ALA A 129 3.88 -2.64 -5.13
CA ALA A 129 4.90 -1.87 -5.84
C ALA A 129 5.21 -2.44 -7.24
N ASN A 130 5.27 -3.77 -7.38
CA ASN A 130 5.49 -4.43 -8.66
C ASN A 130 4.30 -4.30 -9.62
N GLU A 131 3.07 -4.35 -9.09
CA GLU A 131 1.85 -4.16 -9.89
C GLU A 131 1.75 -2.74 -10.45
N LEU A 132 2.22 -1.73 -9.71
CA LEU A 132 2.24 -0.32 -10.11
C LEU A 132 3.38 0.04 -11.08
N LEU A 133 4.41 -0.81 -11.19
CA LEU A 133 5.62 -0.49 -11.95
C LEU A 133 5.35 -0.18 -13.44
N PRO A 134 4.49 -0.93 -14.18
CA PRO A 134 4.17 -0.59 -15.56
C PRO A 134 3.54 0.80 -15.72
N GLU A 135 2.63 1.18 -14.81
CA GLU A 135 1.96 2.48 -14.82
C GLU A 135 2.95 3.62 -14.55
N ALA A 136 3.84 3.46 -13.57
CA ALA A 136 4.89 4.44 -13.28
C ALA A 136 5.83 4.66 -14.49
N LEU A 137 6.16 3.58 -15.21
CA LEU A 137 6.98 3.66 -16.42
C LEU A 137 6.26 4.35 -17.58
N ASP A 138 4.95 4.12 -17.74
CA ASP A 138 4.14 4.83 -18.73
C ASP A 138 4.06 6.34 -18.43
N ALA A 139 3.89 6.71 -17.16
CA ALA A 139 3.95 8.09 -16.72
C ALA A 139 5.31 8.74 -17.03
N ALA A 140 6.42 8.04 -16.71
CA ALA A 140 7.78 8.52 -17.00
C ALA A 140 8.00 8.77 -18.50
N ARG A 141 7.58 7.82 -19.35
CA ARG A 141 7.65 7.94 -20.81
C ARG A 141 6.84 9.14 -21.32
N ALA A 142 5.64 9.35 -20.78
CA ALA A 142 4.78 10.47 -21.14
C ALA A 142 5.42 11.82 -20.77
N VAL A 143 6.04 11.93 -19.60
CA VAL A 143 6.77 13.14 -19.17
C VAL A 143 7.95 13.40 -20.10
N LEU A 144 8.77 12.40 -20.40
CA LEU A 144 9.90 12.57 -21.33
C LEU A 144 9.46 12.99 -22.74
N ALA A 145 8.38 12.42 -23.25
CA ALA A 145 7.84 12.80 -24.55
C ALA A 145 7.45 14.29 -24.59
N ARG A 146 6.83 14.79 -23.51
CA ARG A 146 6.49 16.22 -23.37
C ARG A 146 7.74 17.09 -23.30
N LEU A 147 8.74 16.72 -22.50
CA LEU A 147 9.99 17.47 -22.37
C LEU A 147 10.77 17.54 -23.69
N ARG A 148 10.78 16.46 -24.48
CA ARG A 148 11.43 16.43 -25.80
C ARG A 148 10.70 17.25 -26.86
N ALA A 149 9.38 17.40 -26.73
CA ALA A 149 8.58 18.20 -27.65
C ALA A 149 8.60 19.69 -27.31
N ALA A 150 9.01 20.06 -26.10
CA ALA A 150 9.15 21.45 -25.71
C ALA A 150 10.27 22.11 -26.53
N PRO A 151 10.01 23.24 -27.23
CA PRO A 151 11.08 23.99 -27.87
C PRO A 151 12.06 24.46 -26.79
N ALA A 152 13.36 24.38 -27.09
CA ALA A 152 14.38 24.95 -26.20
C ALA A 152 14.02 26.42 -25.95
N GLY A 153 13.64 26.75 -24.72
CA GLY A 153 13.21 28.11 -24.37
C GLY A 153 14.28 29.10 -24.78
N GLU A 154 13.90 30.12 -25.56
CA GLU A 154 14.76 31.28 -25.79
C GLU A 154 15.12 31.87 -24.44
N VAL A 155 16.43 31.89 -24.14
CA VAL A 155 16.97 32.59 -22.99
C VAL A 155 16.66 34.07 -23.20
N GLN A 156 15.65 34.60 -22.50
CA GLN A 156 15.45 36.04 -22.41
C GLN A 156 16.60 36.62 -21.58
N THR A 157 17.59 37.16 -22.30
CA THR A 157 18.68 37.99 -21.77
C THR A 157 18.20 39.38 -21.36
#